data_AF-A0A833VI78-F1
#
_entry.id   AF-A0A833VI78-F1
#
_cell.length_a   1.000
_cell.length_b   1.000
_cell.length_c   1.000
_cell.angle_alpha   90.00
_cell.angle_beta   90.00
_cell.angle_gamma   90.00
#
_symmetry.space_group_name_H-M   'P 1'
#
loop_
_entity.id
_entity.type
_entity.pdbx_description
1 polymer ?
#
loop_
_entity_poly.entity_id
_entity_poly.type
_entity_poly.pdbx_seq_one_letter_code
_entity_poly.pdbx_strand_id
1 'polypeptide(L)'
;MLHVPDQAPLDLEILQKALASFWTAEEIDLSHDMVYWEQILTLNERHYISHVLAFFASSDGIVLENLTTRFMSDVQIPEAVTFYGLKIAIGNIHSEAYSLLLEKYMVGITMTSF
;
A
#
# COMPACT_ATOMS: atom_id res chain seq x y z
N MET A 1 -7.41 5.49 -11.56
CA MET A 1 -6.43 6.50 -11.11
C MET A 1 -7.16 7.84 -11.13
N LEU A 2 -7.30 8.52 -9.98
CA LEU A 2 -8.01 9.80 -9.90
C LEU A 2 -7.22 10.85 -10.69
N HIS A 3 -7.83 11.38 -11.75
CA HIS A 3 -7.31 12.51 -12.52
C HIS A 3 -7.49 13.78 -11.68
N VAL A 4 -6.38 14.39 -11.28
CA VAL A 4 -6.38 15.71 -10.62
C VAL A 4 -6.46 16.75 -11.75
N PRO A 5 -7.51 17.59 -11.82
CA PRO A 5 -7.64 18.57 -12.90
C PRO A 5 -6.59 19.68 -12.75
N ASP A 6 -5.89 20.00 -13.83
CA ASP A 6 -4.75 20.92 -13.85
C ASP A 6 -5.07 22.40 -13.54
N GLN A 7 -6.34 22.77 -13.23
CA GLN A 7 -6.74 24.19 -13.09
C GLN A 7 -7.80 24.48 -12.02
N ALA A 8 -8.20 23.53 -11.20
CA ALA A 8 -9.08 23.79 -10.06
C ALA A 8 -8.27 23.71 -8.76
N PRO A 9 -8.47 24.60 -7.77
CA PRO A 9 -7.88 24.39 -6.46
C PRO A 9 -8.28 23.00 -6.01
N LEU A 10 -7.30 22.18 -5.63
CA LEU A 10 -7.58 20.85 -5.12
C LEU A 10 -8.56 21.04 -3.96
N ASP A 11 -9.75 20.45 -4.10
CA ASP A 11 -10.82 20.66 -3.15
C ASP A 11 -10.34 20.26 -1.75
N LEU A 12 -10.37 21.23 -0.82
CA LEU A 12 -10.02 21.01 0.57
C LEU A 12 -10.81 19.83 1.16
N GLU A 13 -12.01 19.58 0.66
CA GLU A 13 -12.83 18.42 1.01
C GLU A 13 -12.12 17.09 0.72
N ILE A 14 -11.39 16.98 -0.40
CA ILE A 14 -10.65 15.76 -0.76
C ILE A 14 -9.50 15.53 0.22
N LEU A 15 -8.76 16.59 0.58
CA LEU A 15 -7.67 16.50 1.55
C LEU A 15 -8.18 16.10 2.93
N GLN A 16 -9.30 16.71 3.38
CA GLN A 16 -9.93 16.38 4.65
C GLN A 16 -10.43 14.93 4.68
N LYS A 17 -11.06 14.44 3.61
CA LYS A 17 -11.47 13.04 3.50
C LYS A 17 -10.28 12.09 3.55
N ALA A 18 -9.17 12.42 2.89
CA ALA A 18 -7.96 11.62 2.91
C ALA A 18 -7.33 11.58 4.32
N LEU A 19 -7.26 12.71 5.02
CA LEU A 19 -6.77 12.79 6.40
C LEU A 19 -7.67 12.02 7.38
N ALA A 20 -8.99 12.11 7.21
CA ALA A 20 -9.95 11.37 8.02
C ALA A 20 -9.89 9.85 7.81
N SER A 21 -9.20 9.39 6.74
CA SER A 21 -8.98 7.99 6.41
C SER A 21 -7.58 7.50 6.78
N PHE A 22 -6.85 8.25 7.61
CA PHE A 22 -5.54 7.86 8.08
C PHE A 22 -5.63 6.61 8.97
N TRP A 23 -4.63 5.75 8.87
CA TRP A 23 -4.50 4.51 9.63
C TRP A 23 -3.02 4.14 9.74
N THR A 24 -2.66 3.24 10.66
CA THR A 24 -1.31 2.69 10.77
C THR A 24 -1.30 1.16 10.62
N ALA A 25 -0.16 0.59 10.23
CA ALA A 25 -0.06 -0.86 9.98
C ALA A 25 -0.40 -1.71 11.21
N GLU A 26 -0.16 -1.19 12.42
CA GLU A 26 -0.46 -1.84 13.70
C GLU A 26 -1.96 -1.95 13.99
N GLU A 27 -2.81 -1.19 13.30
CA GLU A 27 -4.27 -1.30 13.43
C GLU A 27 -4.81 -2.58 12.77
N ILE A 28 -4.01 -3.29 11.97
CA ILE A 28 -4.38 -4.56 11.36
C ILE A 28 -4.18 -5.70 12.37
N ASP A 29 -5.27 -6.23 12.92
CA ASP A 29 -5.23 -7.44 13.74
C ASP A 29 -5.04 -8.70 12.88
N LEU A 30 -3.85 -9.29 12.96
CA LEU A 30 -3.48 -10.51 12.24
C LEU A 30 -3.52 -11.76 13.15
N SER A 31 -4.11 -11.69 14.35
CA SER A 31 -4.01 -12.75 15.37
C SER A 31 -4.54 -14.11 14.92
N HIS A 32 -5.52 -14.13 14.03
CA HIS A 32 -6.18 -15.36 13.56
C HIS A 32 -5.64 -15.85 12.21
N ASP A 33 -4.89 -15.00 11.50
CA ASP A 33 -4.56 -15.22 10.10
C ASP A 33 -3.74 -16.50 9.86
N MET A 34 -2.82 -16.83 10.76
CA MET A 34 -2.00 -18.05 10.61
C MET A 34 -2.84 -19.33 10.71
N VAL A 35 -3.89 -19.33 11.53
CA VAL A 35 -4.80 -20.48 11.63
C VAL A 35 -5.51 -20.69 10.30
N TYR A 36 -6.03 -19.61 9.70
CA TYR A 36 -6.67 -19.69 8.38
C TYR A 36 -5.66 -20.09 7.29
N TRP A 37 -4.49 -19.47 7.29
CA TRP A 37 -3.42 -19.70 6.32
C TRP A 37 -3.00 -21.18 6.28
N GLU A 38 -2.77 -21.78 7.45
CA GLU A 38 -2.23 -23.14 7.55
C GLU A 38 -3.31 -24.22 7.49
N GLN A 39 -4.47 -23.99 8.12
CA GLN A 39 -5.45 -25.06 8.37
C GLN A 39 -6.65 -25.02 7.43
N ILE A 40 -6.97 -23.87 6.84
CA ILE A 40 -8.18 -23.69 6.04
C ILE A 40 -7.84 -23.54 4.55
N LEU A 41 -6.83 -22.75 4.20
CA LEU A 41 -6.47 -22.51 2.82
C LEU A 41 -5.78 -23.72 2.17
N THR A 42 -6.07 -23.94 0.89
CA THR A 42 -5.37 -24.89 0.05
C THR A 42 -4.01 -24.35 -0.39
N LEU A 43 -3.14 -25.24 -0.90
CA LEU A 43 -1.84 -24.84 -1.46
C LEU A 43 -1.99 -23.83 -2.61
N ASN A 44 -3.00 -24.01 -3.47
CA ASN A 44 -3.23 -23.13 -4.62
C ASN A 44 -3.72 -21.74 -4.18
N GLU A 45 -4.58 -21.66 -3.16
CA GLU A 45 -5.04 -20.38 -2.61
C GLU A 45 -3.90 -19.63 -1.94
N ARG A 46 -3.08 -20.33 -1.14
CA ARG A 46 -1.86 -19.73 -0.55
C ARG A 46 -0.92 -19.23 -1.64
N HIS A 47 -0.63 -20.04 -2.66
CA HIS A 47 0.23 -19.66 -3.78
C HIS A 47 -0.30 -18.41 -4.51
N TYR A 48 -1.61 -18.35 -4.76
CA TYR A 48 -2.26 -17.21 -5.38
C TYR A 48 -2.13 -15.93 -4.52
N ILE A 49 -2.51 -16.00 -3.24
CA ILE A 49 -2.44 -14.86 -2.31
C ILE A 49 -0.99 -14.38 -2.16
N SER A 50 -0.04 -15.31 -2.03
CA SER A 50 1.39 -15.03 -2.01
C SER A 50 1.85 -14.20 -3.22
N HIS A 51 1.42 -14.56 -4.43
CA HIS A 51 1.78 -13.80 -5.63
C HIS A 51 1.14 -12.41 -5.67
N VAL A 52 -0.11 -12.30 -5.24
CA VAL A 52 -0.81 -11.02 -5.15
C VAL A 52 -0.11 -10.08 -4.15
N LEU A 53 0.25 -10.59 -2.97
CA LEU A 53 0.98 -9.82 -1.96
C LEU A 53 2.37 -9.41 -2.45
N ALA A 54 3.11 -10.31 -3.09
CA ALA A 54 4.42 -10.00 -3.65
C ALA A 54 4.33 -8.93 -4.76
N PHE A 55 3.31 -8.99 -5.61
CA PHE A 55 3.04 -7.96 -6.61
C PHE A 55 2.82 -6.60 -5.95
N PHE A 56 1.92 -6.50 -4.98
CA PHE A 56 1.63 -5.23 -4.31
C PHE A 56 2.85 -4.66 -3.58
N ALA A 57 3.54 -5.47 -2.78
CA ALA A 57 4.75 -5.07 -2.08
C ALA A 57 5.86 -4.55 -3.02
N SER A 58 6.00 -5.16 -4.20
CA SER A 58 6.94 -4.68 -5.22
C SER A 58 6.48 -3.43 -5.96
N SER A 59 5.16 -3.24 -6.12
CA SER A 59 4.59 -2.16 -6.92
C SER A 59 4.58 -0.81 -6.21
N ASP A 60 4.50 -0.80 -4.88
CA ASP A 60 4.37 0.43 -4.09
C ASP A 60 5.59 1.35 -4.28
N GLY A 61 6.80 0.78 -4.34
CA GLY A 61 8.03 1.54 -4.59
C GLY A 61 8.00 2.31 -5.92
N ILE A 62 7.49 1.68 -6.98
CA ILE A 62 7.38 2.31 -8.31
C ILE A 62 6.40 3.48 -8.29
N VAL A 63 5.27 3.31 -7.62
CA VAL A 63 4.24 4.36 -7.51
C VAL A 63 4.75 5.54 -6.68
N LEU A 64 5.44 5.26 -5.58
CA LEU A 64 6.04 6.27 -4.70
C LEU A 64 7.16 7.05 -5.40
N GLU A 65 8.02 6.38 -6.16
CA GLU A 65 9.07 7.02 -6.95
C GLU A 65 8.48 7.98 -7.98
N ASN A 66 7.45 7.55 -8.71
CA ASN A 66 6.79 8.40 -9.69
C ASN A 66 6.06 9.61 -9.06
N LEU A 67 5.44 9.46 -7.89
CA LEU A 67 4.85 10.58 -7.17
C LEU A 67 5.91 11.60 -6.74
N THR A 68 7.01 11.11 -6.17
CA THR A 68 8.06 11.95 -5.58
C THR A 68 8.92 12.64 -6.65
N THR A 69 9.32 11.92 -7.69
CA THR A 69 10.30 12.41 -8.69
C THR A 69 9.65 13.16 -9.84
N ARG A 70 8.43 12.76 -10.24
CA ARG A 70 7.74 13.35 -11.39
C ARG A 70 6.62 14.27 -10.95
N PHE A 71 5.58 13.73 -10.30
CA PHE A 71 4.37 14.54 -10.04
C PHE A 71 4.61 15.73 -9.11
N MET A 72 5.41 15.56 -8.05
CA MET A 72 5.78 16.67 -7.17
C MET A 72 6.75 17.67 -7.83
N SER A 73 7.47 17.29 -8.88
CA SER A 73 8.33 18.21 -9.65
C SER A 73 7.53 18.95 -10.73
N ASP A 74 6.60 18.27 -11.40
CA ASP A 74 5.86 18.83 -12.52
C ASP A 74 4.69 19.73 -12.06
N VAL A 75 4.06 19.38 -10.93
CA VAL A 75 2.91 20.12 -10.38
C VAL A 75 3.34 20.87 -9.12
N GLN A 76 3.42 22.19 -9.23
CA GLN A 76 3.85 23.09 -8.15
C GLN A 76 2.70 23.80 -7.42
N ILE A 77 1.46 23.40 -7.68
CA ILE A 77 0.28 23.96 -6.99
C ILE A 77 0.34 23.51 -5.51
N PRO A 78 0.38 24.44 -4.53
CA PRO A 78 0.60 24.09 -3.12
C PRO A 78 -0.37 23.04 -2.57
N GLU A 79 -1.65 23.12 -2.94
CA GLU A 79 -2.68 22.18 -2.50
C GLU A 79 -2.45 20.78 -3.08
N ALA A 80 -2.03 20.69 -4.35
CA ALA A 80 -1.69 19.42 -4.99
C ALA A 80 -0.42 18.81 -4.38
N VAL A 81 0.60 19.61 -4.12
CA VAL A 81 1.84 19.17 -3.44
C VAL A 81 1.52 18.63 -2.04
N THR A 82 0.65 19.32 -1.29
CA THR A 82 0.20 18.88 0.05
C THR A 82 -0.49 17.52 -0.03
N PHE A 83 -1.38 17.33 -1.00
CA PHE A 83 -2.08 16.07 -1.21
C PHE A 83 -1.15 14.94 -1.66
N TYR A 84 -0.17 15.22 -2.53
CA TYR A 84 0.86 14.24 -2.90
C TYR A 84 1.71 13.83 -1.70
N GLY A 85 2.06 14.75 -0.81
CA GLY A 85 2.73 14.43 0.45
C GLY A 85 1.93 13.44 1.31
N LEU A 86 0.61 13.67 1.45
CA LEU A 86 -0.26 12.74 2.17
C LEU A 86 -0.37 11.37 1.47
N LYS A 87 -0.49 11.37 0.14
CA LYS A 87 -0.51 10.14 -0.68
C LYS A 87 0.76 9.32 -0.51
N ILE A 88 1.93 9.96 -0.43
CA ILE A 88 3.22 9.30 -0.19
C ILE A 88 3.26 8.70 1.21
N ALA A 89 2.83 9.44 2.23
CA ALA A 89 2.77 8.93 3.60
C ALA A 89 1.86 7.67 3.70
N ILE A 90 0.67 7.71 3.10
CA ILE A 90 -0.24 6.57 3.06
C ILE A 90 0.36 5.41 2.25
N GLY A 91 1.03 5.69 1.13
CA GLY A 91 1.71 4.66 0.34
C GLY A 91 2.83 3.95 1.11
N ASN A 92 3.55 4.66 1.98
CA ASN A 92 4.54 4.03 2.87
C ASN A 92 3.88 3.11 3.91
N ILE A 93 2.73 3.51 4.47
CA ILE A 93 1.94 2.65 5.37
C ILE A 93 1.46 1.39 4.66
N HIS A 94 1.03 1.50 3.39
CA HIS A 94 0.69 0.34 2.57
C HIS A 94 1.90 -0.59 2.38
N SER A 95 3.07 -0.02 2.08
CA SER A 95 4.31 -0.78 1.87
C SER A 95 4.71 -1.55 3.13
N GLU A 96 4.56 -0.93 4.30
CA GLU A 96 4.77 -1.56 5.60
C GLU A 96 3.76 -2.69 5.86
N ALA A 97 2.48 -2.44 5.66
CA ALA A 97 1.43 -3.45 5.85
C ALA A 97 1.63 -4.69 4.96
N TYR A 98 1.97 -4.51 3.68
CA TYR A 98 2.27 -5.64 2.80
C TYR A 98 3.53 -6.39 3.22
N SER A 99 4.55 -5.68 3.72
CA SER A 99 5.77 -6.30 4.23
C SER A 99 5.49 -7.17 5.46
N LEU A 100 4.66 -6.69 6.40
CA LEU A 100 4.23 -7.45 7.58
C LEU A 100 3.44 -8.71 7.20
N LEU A 101 2.53 -8.60 6.22
CA LEU A 101 1.76 -9.74 5.71
C LEU A 101 2.68 -10.78 5.05
N LEU A 102 3.62 -10.33 4.21
CA LEU A 102 4.61 -11.20 3.57
C LEU A 102 5.50 -11.89 4.60
N GLU A 103 6.02 -11.15 5.58
CA GLU A 103 6.82 -11.72 6.66
C GLU A 103 6.03 -12.81 7.39
N LYS A 104 4.79 -12.50 7.77
CA LYS A 104 3.92 -13.42 8.50
C LYS A 104 3.63 -14.72 7.73
N TYR A 105 3.33 -14.63 6.44
CA TYR A 105 2.89 -15.79 5.65
C TYR A 105 4.01 -16.55 4.94
N MET A 106 5.11 -15.89 4.59
CA MET A 106 6.18 -16.47 3.78
C MET A 106 7.41 -16.90 4.59
N VAL A 107 7.66 -16.36 5.79
CA VAL A 107 8.80 -16.79 6.62
C VAL A 107 8.63 -18.24 7.12
N GLY A 108 7.41 -18.78 7.12
CA GLY A 108 7.14 -20.20 7.35
C GLY A 108 7.52 -21.13 6.19
N ILE A 109 7.84 -20.61 5.01
CA ILE A 109 8.23 -21.39 3.83
C ILE A 109 9.76 -21.55 3.85
N THR A 110 10.24 -22.52 4.62
CA THR A 110 11.61 -23.01 4.46
C THR A 110 11.78 -23.53 3.04
N MET A 111 12.81 -23.04 2.36
CA MET A 111 13.32 -23.42 1.03
C MET A 111 13.53 -24.94 0.89
N THR A 112 12.45 -25.70 0.74
CA THR A 112 12.49 -27.16 0.59
C THR A 112 11.78 -27.66 -0.67
N SER A 113 11.28 -26.74 -1.51
CA SER A 113 10.64 -27.13 -2.77
C SER A 113 10.69 -26.00 -3.80
N PHE A 114 11.90 -25.80 -4.36
CA PHE A 114 12.06 -25.45 -5.76
C PHE A 114 12.64 -26.67 -6.48
#